data_AF-A0A552WYX9-F1
#
_entry.id   AF-A0A552WYX9-F1
#
_cell.length_a   1.000
_cell.length_b   1.000
_cell.length_c   1.000
_cell.angle_alpha   90.00
_cell.angle_beta   90.00
_cell.angle_gamma   90.00
#
_symmetry.space_group_name_H-M   'P 1'
#
loop_
_entity.id
_entity.type
_entity.pdbx_description
1 polymer ?
#
loop_
_entity_poly.entity_id
_entity_poly.type
_entity_poly.pdbx_seq_one_letter_code
_entity_poly.pdbx_strand_id
1 'polypeptide(L)' 'MSTTMDSEPPRGTLTERIRSAKSKQVAVTPREVAIARVRVAADRSTGRETPKWIVKLANAKS' A
#
# COMPACT_ATOMS: atom_id res chain seq x y z
N MET A 1 -13.96 -48.83 -11.53
CA MET A 1 -14.12 -48.34 -10.15
C MET A 1 -12.76 -47.81 -9.72
N SER A 2 -12.52 -46.55 -9.38
CA SER A 2 -13.34 -45.36 -9.31
C SER A 2 -12.42 -44.15 -9.51
N THR A 3 -12.85 -43.22 -10.36
CA THR A 3 -12.37 -41.85 -10.38
C THR A 3 -12.89 -41.15 -9.14
N THR A 4 -12.01 -40.59 -8.31
CA THR A 4 -12.35 -39.38 -7.56
C THR A 4 -11.14 -38.45 -7.62
N MET A 5 -11.27 -37.45 -8.49
CA MET A 5 -10.56 -36.19 -8.38
C MET A 5 -10.89 -35.60 -7.00
N ASP A 6 -9.91 -35.49 -6.12
CA ASP A 6 -10.00 -34.62 -4.95
C ASP A 6 -8.95 -33.52 -5.13
N SER A 7 -9.38 -32.48 -5.86
CA SER A 7 -8.70 -31.20 -5.91
C SER A 7 -9.45 -30.27 -4.97
N GLU A 8 -8.88 -29.99 -3.80
CA GLU A 8 -9.28 -28.88 -2.93
C GLU A 8 -8.04 -28.08 -2.44
N PRO A 9 -8.18 -26.77 -2.17
CA PRO A 9 -7.30 -25.71 -2.71
C PRO A 9 -6.08 -25.36 -1.82
N PRO A 10 -5.18 -24.45 -2.26
CA PRO A 10 -3.88 -24.25 -1.63
C PRO A 10 -4.07 -23.63 -0.24
N ARG A 11 -3.73 -24.39 0.81
CA ARG A 11 -3.45 -23.81 2.13
C ARG A 11 -2.14 -23.05 2.00
N GLY A 12 -2.23 -21.80 1.55
CA GLY A 12 -1.08 -20.93 1.35
C GLY A 12 -0.15 -21.04 2.56
N THR A 13 1.09 -21.44 2.31
CA THR A 13 2.02 -21.83 3.37
C THR A 13 2.22 -20.66 4.34
N LEU A 14 2.58 -20.92 5.60
CA LEU A 14 2.97 -19.88 6.55
C LEU A 14 4.02 -18.92 5.92
N THR A 15 4.87 -19.45 5.04
CA THR A 15 5.83 -18.71 4.23
C THR A 15 5.18 -17.70 3.26
N GLU A 16 4.06 -18.01 2.62
CA GLU A 16 3.30 -17.04 1.81
C GLU A 16 2.64 -15.97 2.69
N ARG A 17 2.11 -16.36 3.85
CA ARG A 17 1.53 -15.41 4.81
C ARG A 17 2.60 -14.45 5.37
N ILE A 18 3.78 -14.97 5.70
CA ILE A 18 4.93 -14.16 6.15
C ILE A 18 5.45 -13.30 5.00
N ARG A 19 5.51 -13.80 3.76
CA ARG A 19 5.91 -13.02 2.58
C ARG A 19 4.97 -11.84 2.35
N SER A 20 3.66 -12.04 2.52
CA SER A 20 2.65 -10.97 2.44
C SER A 20 2.78 -9.95 3.58
N ALA A 21 3.09 -10.40 4.81
CA ALA A 21 3.41 -9.52 5.93
C ALA A 21 4.78 -8.80 5.81
N LYS A 22 5.69 -9.33 4.97
CA LYS A 22 7.04 -8.76 4.74
C LYS A 22 6.99 -7.52 3.85
N SER A 23 5.95 -7.37 3.04
CA SER A 23 5.59 -6.10 2.43
C SER A 23 4.96 -5.20 3.51
N LYS A 24 5.81 -4.55 4.33
CA LYS A 24 5.43 -3.46 5.26
C LYS A 24 4.89 -2.21 4.55
N GLN A 25 4.17 -2.38 3.45
CA GLN A 25 3.53 -1.32 2.72
C GLN A 25 2.12 -1.21 3.26
N VAL A 26 1.91 -0.28 4.19
CA VAL A 26 0.57 0.11 4.61
C VAL A 26 -0.15 0.63 3.37
N ALA A 27 -1.29 0.04 3.04
CA ALA A 27 -2.11 0.50 1.94
C ALA A 27 -2.49 1.97 2.18
N VAL A 28 -2.07 2.85 1.29
CA VAL A 28 -2.38 4.27 1.37
C VAL A 28 -3.78 4.48 0.82
N THR A 29 -4.63 5.18 1.58
CA THR A 29 -5.97 5.52 1.10
C THR A 29 -5.94 6.72 0.14
N PRO A 30 -6.87 6.81 -0.83
CA PRO A 30 -6.97 7.98 -1.71
C PRO A 30 -7.10 9.30 -0.94
N ARG A 31 -7.74 9.27 0.24
CA ARG A 31 -7.90 10.44 1.12
C ARG A 31 -6.56 10.94 1.67
N GLU A 32 -5.69 10.03 2.09
CA GLU A 32 -4.36 10.40 2.59
C GLU A 32 -3.49 11.02 1.50
N VAL A 33 -3.57 10.49 0.27
CA VAL A 33 -2.89 11.10 -0.90
C VAL A 33 -3.44 12.49 -1.18
N ALA A 34 -4.76 12.68 -1.13
CA ALA A 34 -5.37 14.00 -1.34
C ALA A 34 -4.92 15.03 -0.28
N ILE A 35 -4.90 14.64 1.01
CA ILE A 35 -4.42 15.49 2.10
C ILE A 35 -2.94 15.83 1.90
N ALA A 36 -2.11 14.86 1.51
CA ALA A 36 -0.69 15.09 1.23
C ALA A 36 -0.47 16.10 0.09
N ARG A 37 -1.28 16.03 -0.99
CA ARG A 37 -1.23 17.00 -2.09
C ARG A 37 -1.60 18.41 -1.64
N VAL A 38 -2.65 18.55 -0.83
CA VAL A 38 -3.04 19.84 -0.25
C VAL A 38 -1.91 20.40 0.61
N ARG A 39 -1.25 19.54 1.40
CA ARG A 39 -0.13 19.97 2.24
C ARG A 39 1.06 20.47 1.43
N VAL A 40 1.45 19.75 0.37
CA VAL A 40 2.50 20.20 -0.56
C VAL A 40 2.18 21.58 -1.14
N ALA A 41 0.93 21.80 -1.56
CA ALA A 41 0.51 23.09 -2.10
C ALA A 41 0.58 24.21 -1.06
N ALA A 42 0.12 23.95 0.17
CA ALA A 42 0.15 24.90 1.28
C ALA A 42 1.59 25.25 1.75
N ASP A 43 2.46 24.24 1.83
CA ASP A 43 3.87 24.47 2.17
C ASP A 43 4.54 25.32 1.07
N ARG A 44 4.28 25.03 -0.22
CA ARG A 44 4.76 25.85 -1.35
C ARG A 44 4.26 27.29 -1.30
N SER A 45 2.98 27.52 -0.98
CA SER A 45 2.43 28.88 -0.90
C SER A 45 2.95 29.67 0.29
N THR A 46 3.38 28.99 1.35
CA THR A 46 3.95 29.60 2.56
C THR A 46 5.48 29.66 2.55
N GLY A 47 6.13 29.22 1.46
CA GLY A 47 7.59 29.16 1.33
C GLY A 47 8.25 28.13 2.25
N ARG A 48 7.48 27.17 2.79
CA ARG A 48 7.98 26.11 3.67
C ARG A 48 8.44 24.91 2.84
N GLU A 49 9.49 24.26 3.30
CA GLU A 49 9.92 22.99 2.72
C GLU A 49 8.95 21.87 3.15
N THR A 50 8.44 21.13 2.16
CA THR A 50 7.61 19.95 2.43
C THR A 50 8.49 18.73 2.77
N PRO A 51 8.20 18.00 3.85
CA PRO A 51 8.93 16.78 4.19
C PRO A 51 8.91 15.74 3.06
N LYS A 52 10.07 15.10 2.80
CA LYS A 52 10.22 14.12 1.70
C LYS A 52 9.21 12.97 1.75
N TRP A 53 8.79 12.54 2.94
CA TRP A 53 7.80 11.46 3.07
C TRP A 53 6.38 11.90 2.68
N ILE A 54 6.02 13.17 2.92
CA ILE A 54 4.75 13.76 2.43
C ILE A 54 4.78 13.89 0.91
N VAL A 55 5.91 14.28 0.33
CA VAL A 55 6.09 14.32 -1.13
C VAL A 55 5.93 12.93 -1.75
N LYS A 56 6.53 11.90 -1.12
CA LYS A 56 6.33 10.50 -1.54
C LYS A 56 4.86 10.08 -1.44
N LEU A 57 4.17 10.46 -0.35
CA LEU A 57 2.76 10.16 -0.13
C LEU A 57 1.84 10.83 -1.17
N ALA A 58 2.10 12.10 -1.50
CA ALA A 58 1.33 12.85 -2.50
C ALA A 58 1.45 12.27 -3.93
N ASN A 59 2.58 11.61 -4.21
CA ASN A 59 2.89 10.94 -5.47
C ASN A 59 2.56 9.44 -5.46
N ALA A 60 2.03 8.91 -4.35
CA ALA A 60 1.59 7.52 -4.30
C ALA A 60 0.43 7.32 -5.30
N LYS A 61 0.48 6.23 -6.08
CA LYS A 61 -0.65 5.80 -6.91
C LYS A 61 -1.74 5.28 -5.97
N SER A 62 -2.85 6.02 -5.91
CA SER A 62 -4.12 5.58 -5.31
C SER A 62 -4.93 4.76 -6.31
#